data_AF-A0AA35S5Q2-F1
#
_entry.id   AF-A0AA35S5Q2-F1
#
_cell.length_a   1.000
_cell.length_b   1.000
_cell.length_c   1.000
_cell.angle_alpha   90.00
_cell.angle_beta   90.00
_cell.angle_gamma   90.00
#
_symmetry.space_group_name_H-M   'P 1'
#
loop_
_entity.id
_entity.type
_entity.pdbx_description
1 polymer ?
#
loop_
_entity_poly.entity_id
_entity_poly.type
_entity_poly.pdbx_seq_one_letter_code
_entity_poly.pdbx_strand_id
1 'polypeptide(L)'
;MPDMPDMRSLLKFRTDKIRSLEPHLQNVHEKMWGKLLLVSLLSLLSSNAASPGLVDVIYPPVENGPDARTPLYFSLIQSFSGQYISVYSLPGLHMALDFINQDNTLLPGYSLHYVFTDAACDRKEALNAFHHQVFDKVITNKLGVIGSGCSVSTEPTAAISHYYNLVQVSCIASSPAFRNRVLFPRYFQILPTDASQANAFYAMIRHYNWRRVALIVQDENLFTAAIDELKEDLFKDGVEYTEETLVIVEDDIIEGLSRDTFDDGSRIFIVAGYAPVGRQIMCEAYKNNLLYPRYLFFTISWYSEGWWRDGVEQYGCTQEQMEQVLEHTLTIVFLPSARYLDPSLTTDTKTNLTIGEYLRRESEEYVNRAPLNISKVDDLSSDCYDGMYAFTYALNSTINDLNTNMTLNDMANNYVDNVTGPFRIESFSYENSVVMETMFKNLERTNFRGVSGDVHFDSNGIRAVTQFIVLQYRKNQSTGDLESVVVGRISPDLTFTFEPGETEDTVWPRGVPYDGVTVNEEVLAVHVALTVVLTFLSCAGIIFSIVCLLFNFYFRNTKNCTTGC
;
A
#
# COMPACT_ATOMS: atom_id res chain seq x y z
N MET A 1 -47.62 29.47 16.95
CA MET A 1 -48.14 28.15 16.51
C MET A 1 -48.32 28.23 15.01
N PRO A 2 -47.51 27.53 14.21
CA PRO A 2 -47.65 27.52 12.76
C PRO A 2 -48.73 26.52 12.32
N ASP A 3 -49.45 26.87 11.27
CA ASP A 3 -50.49 26.06 10.63
C ASP A 3 -49.90 24.75 10.09
N MET A 4 -50.53 23.64 10.48
CA MET A 4 -50.17 22.29 10.08
C MET A 4 -50.96 21.91 8.80
N PRO A 5 -50.32 21.49 7.70
CA PRO A 5 -51.03 21.21 6.45
C PRO A 5 -51.83 19.90 6.51
N ASP A 6 -53.01 19.92 5.87
CA ASP A 6 -54.03 18.85 5.86
C ASP A 6 -53.49 17.50 5.36
N MET A 7 -53.52 16.52 6.26
CA MET A 7 -53.04 15.15 6.12
C MET A 7 -53.73 14.36 4.97
N ARG A 8 -54.93 14.78 4.53
CA ARG A 8 -55.59 14.16 3.36
C ARG A 8 -54.93 14.53 2.03
N SER A 9 -54.30 15.70 1.94
CA SER A 9 -53.57 16.13 0.75
C SER A 9 -52.25 15.37 0.58
N LEU A 10 -51.56 15.09 1.69
CA LEU A 10 -50.32 14.30 1.73
C LEU A 10 -50.55 12.83 1.40
N LEU A 11 -51.65 12.23 1.86
CA LEU A 11 -52.01 10.85 1.54
C LEU A 11 -52.35 10.65 0.05
N LYS A 12 -53.04 11.62 -0.56
CA LYS A 12 -53.40 11.58 -1.99
C LYS A 12 -52.16 11.77 -2.88
N PHE A 13 -51.26 12.69 -2.51
CA PHE A 13 -49.98 12.87 -3.21
C PHE A 13 -49.08 11.64 -3.10
N ARG A 14 -49.12 10.90 -1.97
CA ARG A 14 -48.37 9.65 -1.79
C ARG A 14 -48.94 8.49 -2.59
N THR A 15 -50.28 8.38 -2.70
CA THR A 15 -50.92 7.29 -3.46
C THR A 15 -50.80 7.45 -4.96
N ASP A 16 -50.89 8.69 -5.47
CA ASP A 16 -50.69 8.97 -6.90
C ASP A 16 -49.24 8.76 -7.34
N LYS A 17 -48.26 9.06 -6.47
CA LYS A 17 -46.83 8.82 -6.71
C LYS A 17 -46.44 7.34 -6.64
N ILE A 18 -47.16 6.53 -5.85
CA ILE A 18 -46.98 5.07 -5.80
C ILE A 18 -47.63 4.39 -7.02
N ARG A 19 -48.81 4.84 -7.47
CA ARG A 19 -49.43 4.36 -8.72
C ARG A 19 -48.65 4.73 -9.98
N SER A 20 -47.91 5.85 -9.97
CA SER A 20 -47.01 6.18 -11.09
C SER A 20 -45.72 5.34 -11.10
N LEU A 21 -45.40 4.63 -10.02
CA LEU A 21 -44.21 3.78 -9.87
C LEU A 21 -44.48 2.29 -10.14
N GLU A 22 -45.75 1.84 -10.11
CA GLU A 22 -46.14 0.44 -10.40
C GLU A 22 -45.66 -0.06 -11.79
N PRO A 23 -45.78 0.71 -12.90
CA PRO A 23 -45.26 0.29 -14.19
C PRO A 23 -43.72 0.21 -14.23
N HIS A 24 -43.03 0.95 -13.37
CA HIS A 24 -41.57 0.92 -13.26
C HIS A 24 -41.08 -0.23 -12.37
N LEU A 25 -41.81 -0.57 -11.30
CA LEU A 25 -41.47 -1.70 -10.43
C LEU A 25 -41.73 -3.05 -11.10
N GLN A 26 -42.80 -3.18 -11.91
CA GLN A 26 -42.99 -4.38 -12.75
C GLN A 26 -41.90 -4.52 -13.81
N ASN A 27 -41.47 -3.42 -14.43
CA ASN A 27 -40.39 -3.42 -15.43
C ASN A 27 -39.01 -3.71 -14.80
N VAL A 28 -38.78 -3.30 -13.54
CA VAL A 28 -37.58 -3.68 -12.77
C VAL A 28 -37.63 -5.15 -12.37
N HIS A 29 -38.79 -5.67 -11.94
CA HIS A 29 -38.95 -7.08 -11.59
C HIS A 29 -38.80 -7.99 -12.82
N GLU A 30 -39.40 -7.64 -13.97
CA GLU A 30 -39.21 -8.38 -15.24
C GLU A 30 -37.79 -8.25 -15.81
N LYS A 31 -37.11 -7.10 -15.65
CA LYS A 31 -35.69 -6.96 -16.03
C LYS A 31 -34.75 -7.69 -15.08
N MET A 32 -35.11 -7.84 -13.80
CA MET A 32 -34.31 -8.57 -12.82
C MET A 32 -34.43 -10.09 -13.03
N TRP A 33 -35.64 -10.60 -13.31
CA TRP A 33 -35.85 -11.99 -13.71
C TRP A 33 -35.33 -12.27 -15.12
N GLY A 34 -35.44 -11.31 -16.05
CA GLY A 34 -34.82 -11.39 -17.37
C GLY A 34 -33.29 -11.42 -17.30
N LYS A 35 -32.67 -10.67 -16.39
CA LYS A 35 -31.22 -10.73 -16.12
C LYS A 35 -30.81 -11.99 -15.36
N LEU A 36 -31.61 -12.49 -14.42
CA LEU A 36 -31.36 -13.77 -13.73
C LEU A 36 -31.50 -14.96 -14.69
N LEU A 37 -32.49 -14.95 -15.59
CA LEU A 37 -32.64 -15.93 -16.67
C LEU A 37 -31.57 -15.79 -17.75
N LEU A 38 -31.10 -14.57 -18.06
CA LEU A 38 -29.93 -14.39 -18.93
C LEU A 38 -28.65 -14.84 -18.26
N VAL A 39 -28.45 -14.64 -16.95
CA VAL A 39 -27.27 -15.15 -16.22
C VAL A 39 -27.31 -16.68 -16.12
N SER A 40 -28.48 -17.29 -15.99
CA SER A 40 -28.64 -18.76 -16.00
C SER A 40 -28.68 -19.37 -17.41
N LEU A 41 -29.12 -18.65 -18.45
CA LEU A 41 -28.95 -19.07 -19.85
C LEU A 41 -27.53 -18.81 -20.37
N LEU A 42 -26.84 -17.76 -19.90
CA LEU A 42 -25.44 -17.50 -20.21
C LEU A 42 -24.53 -18.49 -19.48
N SER A 43 -24.89 -18.97 -18.27
CA SER A 43 -24.15 -20.07 -17.62
C SER A 43 -24.38 -21.43 -18.29
N LEU A 44 -25.49 -21.60 -19.03
CA LEU A 44 -25.75 -22.78 -19.87
C LEU A 44 -25.10 -22.66 -21.26
N LEU A 45 -24.99 -21.45 -21.82
CA LEU A 45 -24.38 -21.17 -23.13
C LEU A 45 -22.86 -20.87 -23.06
N SER A 46 -22.30 -20.60 -21.88
CA SER A 46 -20.85 -20.50 -21.67
C SER A 46 -20.15 -21.85 -21.48
N SER A 47 -20.90 -22.96 -21.55
CA SER A 47 -20.35 -24.32 -21.45
C SER A 47 -19.39 -24.70 -22.59
N ASN A 48 -19.16 -23.83 -23.59
CA ASN A 48 -18.22 -24.04 -24.69
C ASN A 48 -17.46 -22.78 -25.16
N ALA A 49 -17.27 -21.79 -24.29
CA ALA A 49 -16.35 -20.68 -24.56
C ALA A 49 -15.21 -20.71 -23.55
N ALA A 50 -14.19 -21.52 -23.83
CA ALA A 50 -12.90 -21.38 -23.18
C ALA A 50 -12.41 -19.94 -23.45
N SER A 51 -12.36 -19.12 -22.41
CA SER A 51 -11.66 -17.84 -22.45
C SER A 51 -10.21 -18.11 -22.86
N PRO A 52 -9.68 -17.46 -23.89
CA PRO A 52 -8.28 -17.62 -24.22
C PRO A 52 -7.45 -16.96 -23.12
N GLY A 53 -6.80 -17.75 -22.25
CA GLY A 53 -5.68 -17.25 -21.45
C GLY A 53 -5.53 -17.63 -19.96
N LEU A 54 -6.36 -18.51 -19.37
CA LEU A 54 -6.04 -19.07 -18.05
C LEU A 54 -5.66 -20.54 -18.20
N VAL A 55 -4.36 -20.84 -18.18
CA VAL A 55 -3.88 -22.22 -18.05
C VAL A 55 -3.68 -22.48 -16.56
N ASP A 56 -4.53 -23.31 -15.98
CA ASP A 56 -4.34 -23.81 -14.61
C ASP A 56 -3.12 -24.72 -14.59
N VAL A 57 -2.02 -24.26 -13.99
CA VAL A 57 -0.84 -25.08 -13.77
C VAL A 57 -0.78 -25.47 -12.30
N ILE A 58 -0.64 -26.77 -12.08
CA ILE A 58 -0.49 -27.36 -10.76
C ILE A 58 1.00 -27.43 -10.41
N TYR A 59 1.38 -26.97 -9.22
CA TYR A 59 2.74 -27.08 -8.72
C TYR A 59 2.79 -27.45 -7.23
N PRO A 60 3.71 -28.34 -6.81
CA PRO A 60 4.50 -29.21 -7.67
C PRO A 60 3.60 -30.16 -8.50
N PRO A 61 4.08 -30.79 -9.57
CA PRO A 61 3.31 -31.81 -10.27
C PRO A 61 2.88 -32.94 -9.32
N VAL A 62 1.68 -33.49 -9.53
CA VAL A 62 1.16 -34.60 -8.69
C VAL A 62 1.91 -35.88 -9.04
N GLU A 63 2.49 -36.52 -8.03
CA GLU A 63 3.13 -37.83 -8.17
C GLU A 63 2.08 -38.93 -8.32
N ASN A 64 2.31 -39.87 -9.25
CA ASN A 64 1.43 -41.02 -9.47
C ASN A 64 2.17 -42.31 -9.08
N GLY A 65 1.62 -43.09 -8.15
CA GLY A 65 2.22 -44.35 -7.72
C GLY A 65 1.54 -44.97 -6.49
N PRO A 66 1.89 -46.21 -6.13
CA PRO A 66 1.31 -46.92 -4.98
C PRO A 66 1.72 -46.31 -3.62
N ASP A 67 2.87 -45.62 -3.56
CA ASP A 67 3.37 -44.91 -2.38
C ASP A 67 3.06 -43.40 -2.42
N ALA A 68 2.26 -42.95 -3.38
CA ALA A 68 1.94 -41.54 -3.54
C ALA A 68 1.09 -41.02 -2.38
N ARG A 69 1.46 -39.84 -1.85
CA ARG A 69 0.70 -39.15 -0.82
C ARG A 69 -0.57 -38.54 -1.41
N THR A 70 -1.58 -38.33 -0.56
CA THR A 70 -2.85 -37.74 -0.98
C THR A 70 -2.64 -36.25 -1.30
N PRO A 71 -2.95 -35.77 -2.52
CA PRO A 71 -2.73 -34.37 -2.87
C PRO A 71 -3.78 -33.47 -2.21
N LEU A 72 -3.31 -32.39 -1.59
CA LEU A 72 -4.12 -31.30 -1.05
C LEU A 72 -3.84 -30.04 -1.86
N TYR A 73 -4.91 -29.31 -2.21
CA TYR A 73 -4.82 -28.14 -3.08
C TYR A 73 -5.15 -26.86 -2.34
N PHE A 74 -4.49 -25.77 -2.73
CA PHE A 74 -4.89 -24.41 -2.38
C PHE A 74 -4.84 -23.51 -3.60
N SER A 75 -5.51 -22.37 -3.49
CA SER A 75 -5.53 -21.35 -4.51
C SER A 75 -4.31 -20.45 -4.41
N LEU A 76 -3.48 -20.36 -5.44
CA LEU A 76 -2.47 -19.31 -5.57
C LEU A 76 -2.96 -18.26 -6.55
N ILE A 77 -3.23 -17.05 -6.06
CA ILE A 77 -3.61 -15.92 -6.91
C ILE A 77 -2.50 -14.87 -6.77
N GLN A 78 -1.86 -14.50 -7.88
CA GLN A 78 -0.74 -13.56 -7.91
C GLN A 78 -0.89 -12.64 -9.12
N SER A 79 -0.17 -11.51 -9.13
CA SER A 79 -0.18 -10.55 -10.24
C SER A 79 1.05 -10.81 -11.13
N PHE A 80 0.88 -11.57 -12.20
CA PHE A 80 1.95 -11.83 -13.17
C PHE A 80 2.07 -10.73 -14.23
N SER A 81 1.04 -9.89 -14.34
CA SER A 81 0.98 -8.72 -15.19
C SER A 81 0.37 -7.52 -14.43
N GLY A 82 0.29 -6.36 -15.09
CA GLY A 82 -0.28 -5.13 -14.52
C GLY A 82 0.74 -4.17 -13.93
N GLN A 83 0.25 -3.22 -13.13
CA GLN A 83 1.06 -2.12 -12.58
C GLN A 83 2.09 -2.58 -11.53
N TYR A 84 1.80 -3.69 -10.83
CA TYR A 84 2.72 -4.33 -9.89
C TYR A 84 2.81 -5.82 -10.20
N ILE A 85 4.03 -6.28 -10.51
CA ILE A 85 4.29 -7.66 -10.90
C ILE A 85 4.86 -8.41 -9.69
N SER A 86 4.05 -9.28 -9.09
CA SER A 86 4.42 -10.07 -7.90
C SER A 86 5.03 -11.45 -8.21
N VAL A 87 5.23 -11.78 -9.50
CA VAL A 87 5.84 -13.05 -9.95
C VAL A 87 7.22 -13.33 -9.33
N TYR A 88 7.96 -12.27 -9.04
CA TYR A 88 9.33 -12.33 -8.53
C TYR A 88 9.43 -12.90 -7.11
N SER A 89 8.28 -13.12 -6.46
CA SER A 89 8.16 -13.79 -5.15
C SER A 89 7.90 -15.31 -5.23
N LEU A 90 7.67 -15.87 -6.43
CA LEU A 90 7.48 -17.31 -6.62
C LEU A 90 8.63 -18.18 -6.10
N PRO A 91 9.92 -17.78 -6.18
CA PRO A 91 11.02 -18.58 -5.63
C PRO A 91 10.83 -18.98 -4.17
N GLY A 92 10.41 -18.04 -3.31
CA GLY A 92 10.14 -18.31 -1.90
C GLY A 92 8.98 -19.30 -1.70
N LEU A 93 7.89 -19.16 -2.46
CA LEU A 93 6.76 -20.10 -2.42
C LEU A 93 7.16 -21.52 -2.85
N HIS A 94 7.92 -21.63 -3.94
CA HIS A 94 8.39 -22.92 -4.48
C HIS A 94 9.32 -23.60 -3.48
N MET A 95 10.27 -22.86 -2.93
CA MET A 95 11.20 -23.38 -1.94
C MET A 95 10.49 -23.86 -0.68
N ALA A 96 9.52 -23.09 -0.18
CA ALA A 96 8.73 -23.51 0.97
C ALA A 96 7.96 -24.81 0.67
N LEU A 97 7.28 -24.91 -0.48
CA LEU A 97 6.52 -26.11 -0.86
C LEU A 97 7.40 -27.34 -1.02
N ASP A 98 8.57 -27.20 -1.64
CA ASP A 98 9.51 -28.31 -1.81
C ASP A 98 9.97 -28.83 -0.44
N PHE A 99 10.32 -27.95 0.50
CA PHE A 99 10.72 -28.34 1.85
C PHE A 99 9.58 -28.91 2.69
N ILE A 100 8.38 -28.30 2.62
CA ILE A 100 7.18 -28.81 3.29
C ILE A 100 6.86 -30.21 2.81
N ASN A 101 6.88 -30.44 1.50
CA ASN A 101 6.60 -31.75 0.94
C ASN A 101 7.72 -32.75 1.26
N GLN A 102 8.97 -32.35 1.46
CA GLN A 102 10.05 -33.25 1.87
C GLN A 102 10.01 -33.61 3.38
N ASP A 103 9.31 -32.82 4.20
CA ASP A 103 9.19 -33.06 5.63
C ASP A 103 8.10 -34.10 5.95
N ASN A 104 8.50 -35.34 6.24
CA ASN A 104 7.60 -36.43 6.60
C ASN A 104 6.82 -36.23 7.91
N THR A 105 7.13 -35.19 8.69
CA THR A 105 6.46 -34.90 9.95
C THR A 105 5.40 -33.80 9.84
N LEU A 106 5.40 -33.07 8.73
CA LEU A 106 4.44 -32.03 8.43
C LEU A 106 3.48 -32.57 7.37
N LEU A 107 2.17 -32.55 7.66
CA LEU A 107 1.14 -33.15 6.80
C LEU A 107 1.39 -34.63 6.45
N PRO A 108 1.58 -35.52 7.46
CA PRO A 108 1.89 -36.93 7.20
C PRO A 108 0.80 -37.60 6.35
N GLY A 109 1.21 -38.25 5.26
CA GLY A 109 0.32 -38.90 4.30
C GLY A 109 -0.26 -37.98 3.21
N TYR A 110 0.04 -36.69 3.25
CA TYR A 110 -0.41 -35.70 2.28
C TYR A 110 0.75 -34.99 1.58
N SER A 111 0.49 -34.48 0.37
CA SER A 111 1.37 -33.57 -0.36
C SER A 111 0.59 -32.32 -0.72
N LEU A 112 1.23 -31.15 -0.60
CA LEU A 112 0.61 -29.85 -0.81
C LEU A 112 0.93 -29.32 -2.22
N HIS A 113 -0.10 -28.82 -2.90
CA HIS A 113 -0.03 -28.31 -4.27
C HIS A 113 -0.86 -27.03 -4.39
N TYR A 114 -0.49 -26.13 -5.31
CA TYR A 114 -1.37 -25.03 -5.69
C TYR A 114 -1.81 -25.09 -7.14
N VAL A 115 -2.90 -24.37 -7.41
CA VAL A 115 -3.31 -23.97 -8.76
C VAL A 115 -3.08 -22.47 -8.86
N PHE A 116 -2.29 -22.02 -9.85
CA PHE A 116 -2.02 -20.58 -10.00
C PHE A 116 -2.95 -19.90 -11.00
N THR A 117 -3.26 -18.63 -10.75
CA THR A 117 -3.97 -17.77 -11.70
C THR A 117 -3.45 -16.32 -11.62
N ASP A 118 -3.43 -15.63 -12.78
CA ASP A 118 -3.09 -14.21 -12.86
C ASP A 118 -4.25 -13.33 -12.40
N ALA A 119 -3.97 -12.36 -11.51
CA ALA A 119 -4.88 -11.31 -11.10
C ALA A 119 -4.57 -9.95 -11.74
N ALA A 120 -3.46 -9.83 -12.49
CA ALA A 120 -3.05 -8.64 -13.24
C ALA A 120 -2.97 -7.33 -12.41
N CYS A 121 -2.83 -7.45 -11.09
CA CYS A 121 -3.00 -6.35 -10.13
C CYS A 121 -4.27 -5.50 -10.37
N ASP A 122 -5.35 -6.13 -10.84
CA ASP A 122 -6.61 -5.49 -11.20
C ASP A 122 -7.77 -6.08 -10.41
N ARG A 123 -8.71 -5.23 -9.99
CA ARG A 123 -9.85 -5.65 -9.14
C ARG A 123 -10.76 -6.66 -9.84
N LYS A 124 -11.04 -6.45 -11.13
CA LYS A 124 -11.96 -7.28 -11.91
C LYS A 124 -11.29 -8.60 -12.27
N GLU A 125 -10.05 -8.57 -12.75
CA GLU A 125 -9.33 -9.79 -13.10
C GLU A 125 -9.02 -10.65 -11.87
N ALA A 126 -8.75 -10.05 -10.70
CA ALA A 126 -8.65 -10.80 -9.44
C ALA A 126 -9.94 -11.54 -9.05
N LEU A 127 -11.12 -10.90 -9.22
CA LEU A 127 -12.41 -11.55 -8.98
C LEU A 127 -12.69 -12.67 -9.99
N ASN A 128 -12.35 -12.45 -11.26
CA ASN A 128 -12.45 -13.48 -12.29
C ASN A 128 -11.56 -14.69 -11.95
N ALA A 129 -10.31 -14.43 -11.55
CA ALA A 129 -9.35 -15.44 -11.13
C ALA A 129 -9.86 -16.24 -9.93
N PHE A 130 -10.35 -15.56 -8.90
CA PHE A 130 -10.91 -16.21 -7.72
C PHE A 130 -12.13 -17.07 -8.07
N HIS A 131 -13.08 -16.55 -8.85
CA HIS A 131 -14.23 -17.32 -9.31
C HIS A 131 -13.82 -18.53 -10.16
N HIS A 132 -12.86 -18.36 -11.08
CA HIS A 132 -12.35 -19.45 -11.91
C HIS A 132 -11.79 -20.59 -11.04
N GLN A 133 -11.01 -20.26 -10.01
CA GLN A 133 -10.46 -21.27 -9.11
C GLN A 133 -11.50 -21.92 -8.19
N VAL A 134 -12.46 -21.16 -7.67
CA VAL A 134 -13.50 -21.69 -6.78
C VAL A 134 -14.50 -22.58 -7.54
N PHE A 135 -14.85 -22.23 -8.78
CA PHE A 135 -15.79 -23.00 -9.60
C PHE A 135 -15.14 -24.03 -10.54
N ASP A 136 -13.85 -24.31 -10.34
CA ASP A 136 -13.11 -25.36 -11.04
C ASP A 136 -13.77 -26.72 -10.82
N LYS A 137 -14.01 -27.43 -11.93
CA LYS A 137 -14.68 -28.74 -11.94
C LYS A 137 -13.73 -29.91 -11.75
N VAL A 138 -12.42 -29.69 -11.90
CA VAL A 138 -11.38 -30.71 -11.75
C VAL A 138 -10.88 -30.74 -10.31
N ILE A 139 -10.49 -29.57 -9.78
CA ILE A 139 -10.05 -29.43 -8.38
C ILE A 139 -11.11 -28.64 -7.63
N THR A 140 -12.04 -29.36 -7.01
CA THR A 140 -13.26 -28.81 -6.40
C THR A 140 -13.10 -28.42 -4.92
N ASN A 141 -11.98 -28.76 -4.29
CA ASN A 141 -11.77 -28.67 -2.84
C ASN A 141 -10.44 -27.98 -2.47
N LYS A 142 -10.27 -26.71 -2.85
CA LYS A 142 -9.11 -25.90 -2.42
C LYS A 142 -9.26 -25.52 -0.94
N LEU A 143 -8.25 -25.75 -0.12
CA LEU A 143 -8.31 -25.58 1.35
C LEU A 143 -8.16 -24.13 1.82
N GLY A 144 -7.84 -23.21 0.91
CA GLY A 144 -7.67 -21.79 1.21
C GLY A 144 -7.04 -21.04 0.05
N VAL A 145 -6.79 -19.75 0.26
CA VAL A 145 -6.17 -18.86 -0.74
C VAL A 145 -4.85 -18.32 -0.19
N ILE A 146 -3.80 -18.40 -1.00
CA ILE A 146 -2.58 -17.61 -0.84
C ILE A 146 -2.58 -16.56 -1.96
N GLY A 147 -2.72 -15.28 -1.62
CA GLY A 147 -2.92 -14.23 -2.63
C GLY A 147 -3.75 -13.02 -2.16
N SER A 148 -4.03 -12.05 -3.05
CA SER A 148 -3.98 -12.08 -4.53
C SER A 148 -2.80 -11.31 -5.15
N GLY A 149 -1.62 -11.32 -4.52
CA GLY A 149 -0.44 -10.58 -4.97
C GLY A 149 -0.46 -9.14 -4.46
N CYS A 150 -0.86 -8.18 -5.28
CA CYS A 150 -0.89 -6.78 -4.87
C CYS A 150 -2.13 -6.42 -4.01
N SER A 151 -2.12 -5.26 -3.37
CA SER A 151 -3.23 -4.78 -2.54
C SER A 151 -4.54 -4.59 -3.34
N VAL A 152 -4.46 -4.04 -4.55
CA VAL A 152 -5.62 -3.77 -5.42
C VAL A 152 -6.38 -5.05 -5.77
N SER A 153 -5.67 -6.12 -6.10
CA SER A 153 -6.27 -7.43 -6.40
C SER A 153 -6.71 -8.20 -5.15
N THR A 154 -6.01 -8.01 -4.03
CA THR A 154 -6.28 -8.75 -2.77
C THR A 154 -7.53 -8.25 -2.05
N GLU A 155 -7.80 -6.94 -2.06
CA GLU A 155 -9.01 -6.36 -1.45
C GLU A 155 -10.31 -7.07 -1.86
N PRO A 156 -10.65 -7.18 -3.16
CA PRO A 156 -11.91 -7.80 -3.55
C PRO A 156 -11.97 -9.31 -3.27
N THR A 157 -10.87 -10.05 -3.36
CA THR A 157 -10.84 -11.49 -3.08
C THR A 157 -10.94 -11.79 -1.59
N ALA A 158 -10.24 -11.02 -0.75
CA ALA A 158 -10.31 -11.12 0.70
C ALA A 158 -11.70 -10.77 1.25
N ALA A 159 -12.40 -9.84 0.59
CA ALA A 159 -13.76 -9.47 0.95
C ALA A 159 -14.78 -10.60 0.71
N ILE A 160 -14.48 -11.58 -0.15
CA ILE A 160 -15.44 -12.63 -0.53
C ILE A 160 -15.02 -14.05 -0.19
N SER A 161 -13.74 -14.31 0.10
CA SER A 161 -13.22 -15.67 0.36
C SER A 161 -13.94 -16.38 1.50
N HIS A 162 -14.30 -15.65 2.55
CA HIS A 162 -15.01 -16.19 3.70
C HIS A 162 -16.44 -16.71 3.38
N TYR A 163 -17.10 -16.23 2.32
CA TYR A 163 -18.40 -16.78 1.88
C TYR A 163 -18.28 -18.21 1.35
N TYR A 164 -17.08 -18.63 0.98
CA TYR A 164 -16.76 -20.00 0.54
C TYR A 164 -16.08 -20.81 1.65
N ASN A 165 -16.15 -20.34 2.90
CA ASN A 165 -15.44 -20.92 4.04
C ASN A 165 -13.93 -21.11 3.76
N LEU A 166 -13.31 -20.10 3.13
CA LEU A 166 -11.87 -20.08 2.90
C LEU A 166 -11.20 -19.02 3.78
N VAL A 167 -10.05 -19.40 4.34
CA VAL A 167 -9.09 -18.44 4.86
C VAL A 167 -8.21 -17.94 3.72
N GLN A 168 -7.80 -16.67 3.80
CA GLN A 168 -6.89 -16.08 2.83
C GLN A 168 -5.65 -15.53 3.52
N VAL A 169 -4.48 -15.97 3.09
CA VAL A 169 -3.18 -15.49 3.56
C VAL A 169 -2.52 -14.72 2.41
N SER A 170 -2.27 -13.43 2.60
CA SER A 170 -1.47 -12.66 1.66
C SER A 170 -0.05 -12.50 2.15
N CYS A 171 0.89 -12.62 1.22
CA CYS A 171 2.31 -12.49 1.52
C CYS A 171 2.88 -11.13 1.09
N ILE A 172 2.13 -10.35 0.30
CA ILE A 172 2.65 -9.17 -0.43
C ILE A 172 1.73 -7.96 -0.29
N ALA A 173 0.41 -8.16 -0.19
CA ALA A 173 -0.51 -7.04 -0.03
C ALA A 173 -0.23 -6.33 1.31
N SER A 174 -0.38 -5.01 1.34
CA SER A 174 0.03 -4.13 2.45
C SER A 174 -0.99 -3.04 2.80
N SER A 175 -2.17 -3.00 2.14
CA SER A 175 -3.18 -1.94 2.33
C SER A 175 -3.66 -1.81 3.78
N PRO A 176 -3.74 -0.58 4.33
CA PRO A 176 -4.34 -0.35 5.65
C PRO A 176 -5.78 -0.82 5.80
N ALA A 177 -6.51 -0.93 4.68
CA ALA A 177 -7.90 -1.39 4.67
C ALA A 177 -8.07 -2.79 5.29
N PHE A 178 -7.06 -3.66 5.19
CA PHE A 178 -7.14 -5.04 5.69
C PHE A 178 -7.32 -5.17 7.21
N ARG A 179 -7.06 -4.10 7.98
CA ARG A 179 -7.38 -4.04 9.42
C ARG A 179 -8.88 -4.14 9.70
N ASN A 180 -9.74 -3.84 8.73
CA ASN A 180 -11.18 -3.89 8.90
C ASN A 180 -11.70 -5.34 8.94
N ARG A 181 -11.82 -5.91 10.14
CA ARG A 181 -12.35 -7.27 10.36
C ARG A 181 -13.81 -7.47 9.99
N VAL A 182 -14.58 -6.39 9.80
CA VAL A 182 -15.96 -6.50 9.30
C VAL A 182 -15.96 -6.81 7.80
N LEU A 183 -15.03 -6.21 7.04
CA LEU A 183 -14.89 -6.46 5.61
C LEU A 183 -14.02 -7.70 5.31
N PHE A 184 -12.99 -7.95 6.13
CA PHE A 184 -11.99 -8.99 5.92
C PHE A 184 -11.90 -9.95 7.13
N PRO A 185 -12.98 -10.69 7.45
CA PRO A 185 -13.05 -11.47 8.69
C PRO A 185 -12.10 -12.66 8.76
N ARG A 186 -11.68 -13.21 7.62
CA ARG A 186 -10.86 -14.44 7.51
C ARG A 186 -9.53 -14.23 6.77
N TYR A 187 -9.05 -13.00 6.79
CA TYR A 187 -7.83 -12.58 6.11
C TYR A 187 -6.64 -12.52 7.08
N PHE A 188 -5.47 -12.94 6.61
CA PHE A 188 -4.19 -12.81 7.29
C PHE A 188 -3.15 -12.26 6.33
N GLN A 189 -2.15 -11.55 6.87
CA GLN A 189 -1.12 -10.90 6.09
C GLN A 189 0.25 -11.03 6.73
N ILE A 190 1.22 -11.53 5.97
CA ILE A 190 2.61 -11.67 6.40
C ILE A 190 3.35 -10.35 6.32
N LEU A 191 3.18 -9.62 5.23
CA LEU A 191 3.79 -8.31 5.08
C LEU A 191 3.13 -7.33 6.05
N PRO A 192 3.89 -6.52 6.82
CA PRO A 192 3.28 -5.45 7.58
C PRO A 192 2.51 -4.45 6.71
N THR A 193 1.64 -3.66 7.34
CA THR A 193 0.82 -2.66 6.65
C THR A 193 1.66 -1.43 6.27
N ASP A 194 1.42 -0.85 5.08
CA ASP A 194 2.08 0.39 4.65
C ASP A 194 1.76 1.60 5.53
N ALA A 195 0.63 1.57 6.23
CA ALA A 195 0.33 2.46 7.35
C ALA A 195 1.50 2.58 8.35
N SER A 196 2.22 1.48 8.62
CA SER A 196 3.35 1.51 9.53
C SER A 196 4.51 2.37 9.00
N GLN A 197 4.65 2.56 7.69
CA GLN A 197 5.65 3.48 7.13
C GLN A 197 5.37 4.95 7.49
N ALA A 198 4.10 5.33 7.67
CA ALA A 198 3.72 6.67 8.13
C ALA A 198 4.43 7.05 9.43
N ASN A 199 4.45 6.14 10.41
CA ASN A 199 5.13 6.33 11.68
C ASN A 199 6.65 6.58 11.51
N ALA A 200 7.24 5.95 10.50
CA ALA A 200 8.67 6.06 10.23
C ALA A 200 9.02 7.38 9.52
N PHE A 201 8.21 7.81 8.54
CA PHE A 201 8.34 9.17 7.97
C PHE A 201 8.19 10.24 9.05
N TYR A 202 7.19 10.07 9.92
CA TYR A 202 6.97 10.95 11.06
C TYR A 202 8.16 10.98 12.03
N ALA A 203 8.77 9.82 12.33
CA ALA A 203 9.98 9.76 13.15
C ALA A 203 11.14 10.56 12.55
N MET A 204 11.34 10.51 11.23
CA MET A 204 12.35 11.28 10.53
C MET A 204 12.09 12.78 10.59
N ILE A 205 10.83 13.19 10.37
CA ILE A 205 10.39 14.59 10.48
C ILE A 205 10.69 15.15 11.88
N ARG A 206 10.37 14.38 12.93
CA ARG A 206 10.66 14.78 14.32
C ARG A 206 12.16 14.82 14.61
N HIS A 207 12.93 13.86 14.12
CA HIS A 207 14.37 13.80 14.35
C HIS A 207 15.09 15.08 13.83
N TYR A 208 14.76 15.52 12.61
CA TYR A 208 15.33 16.73 12.01
C TYR A 208 14.56 18.01 12.34
N ASN A 209 13.49 17.92 13.14
CA ASN A 209 12.62 19.03 13.51
C ASN A 209 12.08 19.82 12.31
N TRP A 210 11.73 19.12 11.22
CA TRP A 210 11.05 19.72 10.08
C TRP A 210 9.60 20.07 10.47
N ARG A 211 9.18 21.28 10.10
CA ARG A 211 7.86 21.86 10.41
C ARG A 211 7.00 22.06 9.17
N ARG A 212 7.52 21.76 7.99
CA ARG A 212 6.80 21.80 6.73
C ARG A 212 7.19 20.64 5.81
N VAL A 213 6.20 19.96 5.26
CA VAL A 213 6.38 18.88 4.27
C VAL A 213 5.33 18.96 3.17
N ALA A 214 5.63 18.43 1.99
CA ALA A 214 4.67 18.26 0.91
C ALA A 214 4.44 16.77 0.63
N LEU A 215 3.18 16.39 0.47
CA LEU A 215 2.75 15.01 0.23
C LEU A 215 2.30 14.91 -1.24
N ILE A 216 2.95 14.05 -2.02
CA ILE A 216 2.59 13.82 -3.42
C ILE A 216 2.10 12.38 -3.54
N VAL A 217 0.81 12.21 -3.80
CA VAL A 217 0.10 10.95 -3.58
C VAL A 217 -0.63 10.51 -4.84
N GLN A 218 -0.39 9.30 -5.32
CA GLN A 218 -1.21 8.70 -6.37
C GLN A 218 -2.60 8.36 -5.81
N ASP A 219 -3.67 8.63 -6.57
CA ASP A 219 -5.07 8.33 -6.21
C ASP A 219 -5.36 6.81 -6.20
N GLU A 220 -4.79 6.12 -5.23
CA GLU A 220 -5.07 4.73 -4.91
C GLU A 220 -5.26 4.58 -3.40
N ASN A 221 -6.19 3.71 -3.01
CA ASN A 221 -6.54 3.48 -1.60
C ASN A 221 -5.32 3.07 -0.75
N LEU A 222 -4.36 2.36 -1.36
CA LEU A 222 -3.10 1.98 -0.71
C LEU A 222 -2.31 3.19 -0.20
N PHE A 223 -2.13 4.20 -1.06
CA PHE A 223 -1.30 5.37 -0.76
C PHE A 223 -2.07 6.41 0.05
N THR A 224 -3.30 6.70 -0.34
CA THR A 224 -4.17 7.67 0.35
C THR A 224 -4.41 7.29 1.81
N ALA A 225 -4.72 6.02 2.10
CA ALA A 225 -4.91 5.57 3.48
C ALA A 225 -3.63 5.63 4.33
N ALA A 226 -2.47 5.33 3.76
CA ALA A 226 -1.19 5.44 4.47
C ALA A 226 -0.81 6.90 4.76
N ILE A 227 -1.08 7.79 3.81
CA ILE A 227 -0.84 9.23 3.96
C ILE A 227 -1.82 9.87 4.94
N ASP A 228 -3.08 9.44 4.99
CA ASP A 228 -4.04 9.92 5.98
C ASP A 228 -3.59 9.60 7.41
N GLU A 229 -3.03 8.41 7.68
CA GLU A 229 -2.43 8.10 8.98
C GLU A 229 -1.25 9.07 9.30
N LEU A 230 -0.39 9.36 8.33
CA LEU A 230 0.70 10.33 8.51
C LEU A 230 0.15 11.73 8.82
N LYS A 231 -0.86 12.19 8.09
CA LYS A 231 -1.47 13.52 8.24
C LYS A 231 -2.03 13.73 9.64
N GLU A 232 -2.64 12.69 10.22
CA GLU A 232 -3.11 12.75 11.61
C GLU A 232 -1.97 13.03 12.59
N ASP A 233 -0.81 12.39 12.41
CA ASP A 233 0.35 12.58 13.29
C ASP A 233 1.05 13.93 13.07
N LEU A 234 1.16 14.37 11.81
CA LEU A 234 1.66 15.72 11.48
C LEU A 234 0.79 16.80 12.10
N PHE A 235 -0.54 16.65 12.02
CA PHE A 235 -1.49 17.59 12.61
C PHE A 235 -1.36 17.67 14.14
N LYS A 236 -1.20 16.53 14.82
CA LYS A 236 -1.03 16.49 16.29
C LYS A 236 0.21 17.26 16.77
N ASP A 237 1.30 17.23 16.00
CA ASP A 237 2.57 17.88 16.33
C ASP A 237 2.73 19.29 15.73
N GLY A 238 1.70 19.79 15.03
CA GLY A 238 1.68 21.12 14.42
C GLY A 238 2.67 21.27 13.27
N VAL A 239 2.93 20.20 12.52
CA VAL A 239 3.69 20.23 11.28
C VAL A 239 2.75 20.64 10.14
N GLU A 240 3.10 21.70 9.42
CA GLU A 240 2.35 22.12 8.25
C GLU A 240 2.58 21.14 7.10
N TYR A 241 1.51 20.80 6.37
CA TYR A 241 1.62 19.97 5.19
C TYR A 241 0.71 20.45 4.07
N THR A 242 1.14 20.17 2.84
CA THR A 242 0.33 20.25 1.63
C THR A 242 0.16 18.85 1.05
N GLU A 243 -0.90 18.65 0.29
CA GLU A 243 -1.17 17.38 -0.37
C GLU A 243 -1.56 17.65 -1.82
N GLU A 244 -0.86 16.99 -2.74
CA GLU A 244 -1.19 16.96 -4.16
C GLU A 244 -1.54 15.53 -4.56
N THR A 245 -2.80 15.32 -4.94
CA THR A 245 -3.30 14.01 -5.37
C THR A 245 -3.18 13.88 -6.89
N LEU A 246 -2.39 12.91 -7.35
CA LEU A 246 -2.10 12.66 -8.74
C LEU A 246 -3.08 11.62 -9.31
N VAL A 247 -3.81 12.03 -10.36
CA VAL A 247 -4.72 11.16 -11.10
C VAL A 247 -4.03 10.67 -12.37
N ILE A 248 -4.03 9.36 -12.57
CA ILE A 248 -3.52 8.72 -13.78
C ILE A 248 -4.65 8.70 -14.82
N VAL A 249 -4.35 9.15 -16.04
CA VAL A 249 -5.33 9.20 -17.13
C VAL A 249 -5.23 7.96 -18.02
N GLU A 250 -4.22 7.91 -18.90
CA GLU A 250 -3.95 6.81 -19.84
C GLU A 250 -2.42 6.61 -19.96
N ASP A 251 -1.97 5.38 -20.19
CA ASP A 251 -0.56 5.01 -20.38
C ASP A 251 0.39 5.55 -19.29
N ASP A 252 -0.05 5.46 -18.03
CA ASP A 252 0.63 6.00 -16.85
C ASP A 252 0.83 7.53 -16.85
N ILE A 253 0.26 8.29 -17.79
CA ILE A 253 0.39 9.76 -17.82
C ILE A 253 -0.38 10.39 -16.67
N ILE A 254 0.31 11.23 -15.90
CA ILE A 254 -0.26 11.98 -14.79
C ILE A 254 -0.83 13.31 -15.30
N GLU A 255 -2.10 13.57 -15.02
CA GLU A 255 -2.71 14.88 -15.30
C GLU A 255 -2.17 15.93 -14.33
N GLY A 256 -1.75 17.10 -14.86
CA GLY A 256 -1.41 18.25 -14.02
C GLY A 256 -0.01 18.26 -13.37
N LEU A 257 0.76 17.16 -13.46
CA LEU A 257 2.14 17.13 -12.95
C LEU A 257 2.99 18.19 -13.68
N SER A 258 3.39 19.20 -12.93
CA SER A 258 4.10 20.36 -13.45
C SER A 258 4.97 21.01 -12.36
N ARG A 259 5.59 22.15 -12.68
CA ARG A 259 6.28 22.99 -11.70
C ARG A 259 5.40 23.37 -10.51
N ASP A 260 4.11 23.62 -10.73
CA ASP A 260 3.19 24.12 -9.71
C ASP A 260 2.97 23.10 -8.57
N THR A 261 3.08 21.80 -8.89
CA THR A 261 3.10 20.67 -7.92
C THR A 261 4.09 20.87 -6.77
N PHE A 262 5.18 21.61 -7.03
CA PHE A 262 6.28 21.82 -6.09
C PHE A 262 6.37 23.27 -5.58
N ASP A 263 5.46 24.16 -6.02
CA ASP A 263 5.52 25.60 -5.72
C ASP A 263 4.64 25.99 -4.52
N ASP A 264 4.77 25.24 -3.43
CA ASP A 264 4.03 25.43 -2.18
C ASP A 264 4.91 25.96 -1.03
N GLY A 265 6.21 26.17 -1.30
CA GLY A 265 7.20 26.60 -0.33
C GLY A 265 7.81 25.48 0.52
N SER A 266 7.39 24.24 0.31
CA SER A 266 7.95 23.04 0.94
C SER A 266 9.27 22.63 0.28
N ARG A 267 10.12 21.96 1.06
CA ARG A 267 11.40 21.43 0.57
C ARG A 267 11.59 19.95 0.85
N ILE A 268 10.75 19.38 1.69
CA ILE A 268 10.74 17.95 2.03
C ILE A 268 9.48 17.37 1.38
N PHE A 269 9.67 16.49 0.41
CA PHE A 269 8.60 15.85 -0.34
C PHE A 269 8.50 14.37 0.04
N ILE A 270 7.30 13.89 0.33
CA ILE A 270 7.02 12.47 0.54
C ILE A 270 6.21 11.99 -0.65
N VAL A 271 6.79 11.08 -1.43
CA VAL A 271 6.18 10.56 -2.65
C VAL A 271 5.58 9.19 -2.37
N ALA A 272 4.26 9.07 -2.55
CA ALA A 272 3.52 7.82 -2.40
C ALA A 272 2.83 7.45 -3.72
N GLY A 273 3.38 6.47 -4.43
CA GLY A 273 2.87 6.02 -5.72
C GLY A 273 3.58 4.76 -6.19
N TYR A 274 3.16 4.21 -7.33
CA TYR A 274 3.91 3.14 -8.01
C TYR A 274 5.11 3.70 -8.78
N ALA A 275 6.06 2.82 -9.12
CA ALA A 275 7.32 3.21 -9.78
C ALA A 275 7.14 4.07 -11.05
N PRO A 276 6.15 3.83 -11.95
CA PRO A 276 5.90 4.72 -13.09
C PRO A 276 5.58 6.17 -12.70
N VAL A 277 4.80 6.36 -11.63
CA VAL A 277 4.47 7.68 -11.08
C VAL A 277 5.69 8.30 -10.41
N GLY A 278 6.42 7.53 -9.62
CA GLY A 278 7.69 7.96 -9.03
C GLY A 278 8.67 8.47 -10.09
N ARG A 279 8.79 7.80 -11.24
CA ARG A 279 9.70 8.21 -12.31
C ARG A 279 9.30 9.55 -12.92
N GLN A 280 8.01 9.78 -13.11
CA GLN A 280 7.51 11.06 -13.61
C GLN A 280 7.77 12.20 -12.64
N ILE A 281 7.50 11.99 -11.34
CA ILE A 281 7.74 13.00 -10.29
C ILE A 281 9.23 13.37 -10.24
N MET A 282 10.13 12.38 -10.22
CA MET A 282 11.57 12.65 -10.18
C MET A 282 12.06 13.32 -11.47
N CYS A 283 11.52 12.95 -12.63
CA CYS A 283 11.85 13.61 -13.88
C CYS A 283 11.38 15.08 -13.89
N GLU A 284 10.18 15.38 -13.38
CA GLU A 284 9.69 16.75 -13.29
C GLU A 284 10.46 17.58 -12.23
N ALA A 285 10.86 16.95 -11.12
CA ALA A 285 11.75 17.54 -10.13
C ALA A 285 13.11 17.93 -10.74
N TYR A 286 13.68 17.07 -11.59
CA TYR A 286 14.92 17.38 -12.33
C TYR A 286 14.76 18.61 -13.21
N LYS A 287 13.69 18.66 -14.03
CA LYS A 287 13.40 19.77 -14.96
C LYS A 287 13.26 21.11 -14.22
N ASN A 288 12.80 21.06 -12.97
CA ASN A 288 12.65 22.23 -12.10
C ASN A 288 13.85 22.49 -11.16
N ASN A 289 14.95 21.73 -11.32
CA ASN A 289 16.18 21.85 -10.54
C ASN A 289 15.96 21.68 -9.02
N LEU A 290 15.09 20.74 -8.65
CA LEU A 290 14.75 20.41 -7.27
C LEU A 290 15.73 19.36 -6.73
N LEU A 291 16.95 19.79 -6.42
CA LEU A 291 18.05 18.91 -6.00
C LEU A 291 18.50 19.17 -4.55
N TYR A 292 19.06 18.15 -3.91
CA TYR A 292 19.78 18.28 -2.64
C TYR A 292 20.92 19.33 -2.76
N PRO A 293 21.19 20.17 -1.72
CA PRO A 293 20.62 20.19 -0.36
C PRO A 293 19.39 21.06 -0.20
N ARG A 294 18.86 21.64 -1.28
CA ARG A 294 17.69 22.52 -1.17
C ARG A 294 16.40 21.74 -1.04
N TYR A 295 16.35 20.56 -1.64
CA TYR A 295 15.16 19.72 -1.68
C TYR A 295 15.53 18.29 -1.31
N LEU A 296 14.60 17.61 -0.63
CA LEU A 296 14.70 16.22 -0.23
C LEU A 296 13.44 15.48 -0.64
N PHE A 297 13.61 14.28 -1.17
CA PHE A 297 12.51 13.36 -1.45
C PHE A 297 12.62 12.13 -0.56
N PHE A 298 11.48 11.70 -0.06
CA PHE A 298 11.24 10.36 0.43
C PHE A 298 10.52 9.56 -0.65
N THR A 299 11.08 8.40 -0.98
CA THR A 299 10.54 7.49 -1.99
C THR A 299 10.08 6.19 -1.35
N ILE A 300 9.27 5.43 -2.09
CA ILE A 300 8.76 4.14 -1.68
C ILE A 300 9.86 3.07 -1.72
N SER A 301 9.89 2.20 -0.70
CA SER A 301 11.00 1.27 -0.47
C SER A 301 10.94 -0.04 -1.23
N TRP A 302 9.76 -0.48 -1.65
CA TRP A 302 9.55 -1.74 -2.35
C TRP A 302 9.74 -1.63 -3.88
N TYR A 303 10.25 -0.50 -4.36
CA TYR A 303 10.66 -0.38 -5.76
C TYR A 303 11.85 -1.31 -6.06
N SER A 304 11.82 -1.94 -7.22
CA SER A 304 12.91 -2.81 -7.67
C SER A 304 14.24 -2.05 -7.76
N GLU A 305 15.35 -2.74 -7.54
CA GLU A 305 16.68 -2.18 -7.76
C GLU A 305 16.82 -1.62 -9.20
N GLY A 306 17.23 -0.36 -9.28
CA GLY A 306 17.36 0.37 -10.55
C GLY A 306 16.04 0.83 -11.16
N TRP A 307 14.94 0.93 -10.39
CA TRP A 307 13.61 1.33 -10.89
C TRP A 307 13.56 2.65 -11.68
N TRP A 308 14.56 3.52 -11.53
CA TRP A 308 14.69 4.80 -12.24
C TRP A 308 15.29 4.67 -13.65
N ARG A 309 15.80 3.49 -14.02
CA ARG A 309 16.51 3.25 -15.28
C ARG A 309 15.57 3.01 -16.46
N ASP A 310 14.49 2.25 -16.24
CA ASP A 310 13.65 1.73 -17.32
C ASP A 310 12.48 2.67 -17.66
N GLY A 311 12.35 3.02 -18.95
CA GLY A 311 11.21 3.75 -19.47
C GLY A 311 11.14 5.21 -19.03
N VAL A 312 12.28 5.84 -18.70
CA VAL A 312 12.32 7.26 -18.29
C VAL A 312 12.38 8.21 -19.48
N GLU A 313 12.89 7.73 -20.61
CA GLU A 313 13.02 8.50 -21.85
C GLU A 313 11.66 8.96 -22.37
N GLN A 314 10.59 8.19 -22.11
CA GLN A 314 9.22 8.55 -22.48
C GLN A 314 8.72 9.79 -21.74
N TYR A 315 9.31 10.14 -20.59
CA TYR A 315 9.00 11.34 -19.81
C TYR A 315 9.94 12.52 -20.13
N GLY A 316 10.90 12.33 -21.03
CA GLY A 316 11.85 13.37 -21.44
C GLY A 316 13.01 13.57 -20.47
N CYS A 317 13.37 12.55 -19.68
CA CYS A 317 14.58 12.55 -18.86
C CYS A 317 15.52 11.38 -19.24
N THR A 318 16.81 11.51 -18.93
CA THR A 318 17.80 10.42 -19.03
C THR A 318 18.07 9.78 -17.67
N GLN A 319 18.69 8.60 -17.67
CA GLN A 319 19.04 7.91 -16.43
C GLN A 319 19.95 8.76 -15.53
N GLU A 320 20.93 9.46 -16.11
CA GLU A 320 21.84 10.34 -15.36
C GLU A 320 21.12 11.53 -14.72
N GLN A 321 20.06 12.02 -15.36
CA GLN A 321 19.23 13.11 -14.82
C GLN A 321 18.41 12.64 -13.63
N MET A 322 17.86 11.42 -13.72
CA MET A 322 17.14 10.78 -12.62
C MET A 322 18.06 10.56 -11.42
N GLU A 323 19.27 10.05 -11.66
CA GLU A 323 20.26 9.82 -10.60
C GLU A 323 20.66 11.10 -9.88
N GLN A 324 20.69 12.25 -10.56
CA GLN A 324 20.99 13.54 -9.91
C GLN A 324 19.91 13.96 -8.92
N VAL A 325 18.65 13.65 -9.18
CA VAL A 325 17.55 13.91 -8.24
C VAL A 325 17.57 12.92 -7.09
N LEU A 326 17.81 11.64 -7.40
CA LEU A 326 17.78 10.56 -6.43
C LEU A 326 18.97 10.57 -5.47
N GLU A 327 20.13 11.09 -5.87
CA GLU A 327 21.29 11.19 -4.98
C GLU A 327 20.96 11.97 -3.69
N HIS A 328 21.15 11.31 -2.54
CA HIS A 328 20.76 11.73 -1.19
C HIS A 328 19.27 11.65 -0.81
N THR A 329 18.39 11.22 -1.71
CA THR A 329 16.99 10.92 -1.36
C THR A 329 16.93 9.72 -0.41
N LEU A 330 15.88 9.70 0.41
CA LEU A 330 15.69 8.67 1.42
C LEU A 330 14.59 7.70 1.02
N THR A 331 14.68 6.48 1.49
CA THR A 331 13.59 5.52 1.50
C THR A 331 13.60 4.72 2.79
N ILE A 332 12.46 4.19 3.20
CA ILE A 332 12.29 3.54 4.50
C ILE A 332 11.69 2.16 4.31
N VAL A 333 12.45 1.13 4.69
CA VAL A 333 12.00 -0.27 4.69
C VAL A 333 11.49 -0.62 6.09
N PHE A 334 10.35 -1.30 6.19
CA PHE A 334 9.92 -1.92 7.44
C PHE A 334 10.49 -3.34 7.56
N LEU A 335 10.86 -3.73 8.78
CA LEU A 335 11.18 -5.12 9.13
C LEU A 335 9.95 -5.79 9.73
N PRO A 336 9.78 -7.10 9.57
CA PRO A 336 10.75 -8.12 9.11
C PRO A 336 11.07 -8.15 7.59
N SER A 337 12.32 -8.45 7.23
CA SER A 337 12.78 -8.71 5.84
C SER A 337 14.10 -9.50 5.86
N ALA A 338 14.16 -10.63 5.12
CA ALA A 338 15.32 -11.53 5.16
C ALA A 338 16.65 -10.85 4.76
N ARG A 339 16.61 -9.85 3.85
CA ARG A 339 17.80 -9.15 3.36
C ARG A 339 18.54 -8.35 4.42
N TYR A 340 17.83 -7.95 5.46
CA TYR A 340 18.35 -7.07 6.51
C TYR A 340 18.52 -7.77 7.86
N LEU A 341 18.27 -9.07 7.91
CA LEU A 341 18.54 -9.91 9.06
C LEU A 341 19.97 -10.48 9.02
N ASP A 342 20.49 -10.87 10.19
CA ASP A 342 21.78 -11.54 10.29
C ASP A 342 21.74 -12.88 9.53
N PRO A 343 22.59 -13.07 8.50
CA PRO A 343 22.60 -14.29 7.68
C PRO A 343 22.86 -15.58 8.45
N SER A 344 23.44 -15.49 9.66
CA SER A 344 23.74 -16.65 10.51
C SER A 344 22.54 -17.14 11.33
N LEU A 345 21.46 -16.35 11.41
CA LEU A 345 20.24 -16.76 12.12
C LEU A 345 19.59 -17.96 11.44
N THR A 346 19.12 -18.90 12.25
CA THR A 346 18.41 -20.11 11.81
C THR A 346 16.91 -19.97 12.01
N THR A 347 16.15 -20.52 11.08
CA THR A 347 14.70 -20.65 11.19
C THR A 347 14.29 -21.73 12.20
N ASP A 348 13.08 -21.64 12.73
CA ASP A 348 12.45 -22.68 13.55
C ASP A 348 11.87 -23.83 12.70
N THR A 349 11.94 -23.69 11.37
CA THR A 349 11.51 -24.76 10.46
C THR A 349 12.43 -25.98 10.63
N LYS A 350 11.91 -27.19 10.47
CA LYS A 350 12.71 -28.43 10.60
C LYS A 350 13.89 -28.52 9.65
N THR A 351 13.93 -27.69 8.63
CA THR A 351 15.08 -27.58 7.71
C THR A 351 16.32 -26.99 8.39
N ASN A 352 16.18 -26.31 9.55
CA ASN A 352 17.25 -25.57 10.23
C ASN A 352 18.03 -24.65 9.28
N LEU A 353 17.35 -24.11 8.27
CA LEU A 353 17.94 -23.23 7.26
C LEU A 353 18.43 -21.94 7.91
N THR A 354 19.64 -21.51 7.57
CA THR A 354 20.10 -20.17 7.92
C THR A 354 19.57 -19.15 6.90
N ILE A 355 19.41 -17.90 7.30
CA ILE A 355 18.94 -16.83 6.39
C ILE A 355 19.90 -16.66 5.21
N GLY A 356 21.22 -16.76 5.43
CA GLY A 356 22.20 -16.72 4.35
C GLY A 356 22.08 -17.87 3.35
N GLU A 357 21.77 -19.07 3.84
CA GLU A 357 21.54 -20.24 2.96
C GLU A 357 20.23 -20.11 2.19
N TYR A 358 19.18 -19.55 2.81
CA TYR A 358 17.94 -19.20 2.12
C TYR A 358 18.21 -18.26 0.94
N LEU A 359 18.83 -17.10 1.19
CA LEU A 359 19.12 -16.09 0.17
C LEU A 359 19.98 -16.65 -0.98
N ARG A 360 20.95 -17.51 -0.65
CA ARG A 360 21.78 -18.19 -1.65
C ARG A 360 20.98 -19.15 -2.52
N ARG A 361 20.18 -20.05 -1.93
CA ARG A 361 19.36 -21.00 -2.71
C ARG A 361 18.28 -20.30 -3.52
N GLU A 362 17.71 -19.25 -2.98
CA GLU A 362 16.70 -18.46 -3.67
C GLU A 362 17.27 -17.91 -4.98
N SER A 363 18.42 -17.24 -4.89
CA SER A 363 19.10 -16.61 -6.04
C SER A 363 19.73 -17.60 -7.03
N GLU A 364 20.27 -18.73 -6.57
CA GLU A 364 21.00 -19.67 -7.43
C GLU A 364 20.14 -20.82 -7.98
N GLU A 365 19.19 -21.33 -7.18
CA GLU A 365 18.43 -22.55 -7.49
C GLU A 365 17.00 -22.24 -7.92
N TYR A 366 16.27 -21.44 -7.14
CA TYR A 366 14.82 -21.29 -7.34
C TYR A 366 14.46 -20.20 -8.35
N VAL A 367 15.27 -19.15 -8.50
CA VAL A 367 15.15 -18.18 -9.61
C VAL A 367 15.11 -18.89 -10.97
N ASN A 368 16.01 -19.84 -11.17
CA ASN A 368 16.15 -20.56 -12.45
C ASN A 368 15.04 -21.60 -12.69
N ARG A 369 14.28 -21.98 -11.65
CA ARG A 369 13.17 -22.94 -11.72
C ARG A 369 11.81 -22.28 -11.95
N ALA A 370 11.70 -20.98 -11.72
CA ALA A 370 10.42 -20.31 -11.87
C ALA A 370 9.94 -20.39 -13.34
N PRO A 371 8.65 -20.69 -13.58
CA PRO A 371 8.11 -21.00 -14.91
C PRO A 371 8.16 -19.84 -15.92
N LEU A 372 8.57 -18.64 -15.50
CA LEU A 372 8.50 -17.40 -16.26
C LEU A 372 9.87 -16.77 -16.57
N ASN A 373 10.98 -17.52 -16.48
CA ASN A 373 12.34 -17.00 -16.71
C ASN A 373 12.57 -15.67 -15.98
N ILE A 374 12.31 -15.65 -14.68
CA ILE A 374 12.50 -14.44 -13.88
C ILE A 374 14.00 -14.13 -13.79
N SER A 375 14.37 -12.89 -14.06
CA SER A 375 15.77 -12.42 -14.03
C SER A 375 16.15 -11.79 -12.69
N LYS A 376 15.19 -11.63 -11.78
CA LYS A 376 15.33 -10.98 -10.47
C LYS A 376 14.44 -11.66 -9.43
N VAL A 377 14.78 -11.45 -8.16
CA VAL A 377 14.01 -11.88 -6.98
C VAL A 377 13.44 -10.65 -6.30
N ASP A 378 12.18 -10.73 -5.87
CA ASP A 378 11.57 -9.70 -5.03
C ASP A 378 12.05 -9.84 -3.58
N ASP A 379 12.26 -8.72 -2.89
CA ASP A 379 12.55 -8.69 -1.46
C ASP A 379 11.44 -9.38 -0.65
N LEU A 380 10.21 -9.37 -1.19
CA LEU A 380 9.02 -9.99 -0.60
C LEU A 380 8.92 -11.50 -0.84
N SER A 381 9.88 -12.09 -1.54
CA SER A 381 9.94 -13.55 -1.73
C SER A 381 10.07 -14.29 -0.38
N SER A 382 10.81 -13.70 0.56
CA SER A 382 10.95 -14.22 1.93
C SER A 382 9.63 -14.23 2.72
N ASP A 383 8.80 -13.20 2.56
CA ASP A 383 7.45 -13.16 3.14
C ASP A 383 6.54 -14.22 2.55
N CYS A 384 6.72 -14.55 1.27
CA CYS A 384 5.95 -15.61 0.63
C CYS A 384 6.35 -17.00 1.10
N TYR A 385 7.64 -17.23 1.35
CA TYR A 385 8.12 -18.45 2.00
C TYR A 385 7.47 -18.61 3.38
N ASP A 386 7.51 -17.56 4.21
CA ASP A 386 6.95 -17.60 5.56
C ASP A 386 5.42 -17.71 5.57
N GLY A 387 4.73 -17.09 4.61
CA GLY A 387 3.29 -17.24 4.41
C GLY A 387 2.85 -18.66 4.09
N MET A 388 3.64 -19.38 3.29
CA MET A 388 3.40 -20.79 3.01
C MET A 388 3.54 -21.65 4.27
N TYR A 389 4.56 -21.38 5.10
CA TYR A 389 4.74 -22.08 6.37
C TYR A 389 3.62 -21.75 7.37
N ALA A 390 3.19 -20.49 7.47
CA ALA A 390 2.07 -20.11 8.32
C ALA A 390 0.78 -20.84 7.92
N PHE A 391 0.44 -20.85 6.63
CA PHE A 391 -0.69 -21.60 6.08
C PHE A 391 -0.59 -23.09 6.40
N THR A 392 0.59 -23.68 6.18
CA THR A 392 0.83 -25.12 6.35
C THR A 392 0.81 -25.55 7.81
N TYR A 393 1.40 -24.77 8.72
CA TYR A 393 1.36 -25.06 10.17
C TYR A 393 -0.06 -24.98 10.71
N ALA A 394 -0.86 -24.01 10.25
CA ALA A 394 -2.26 -23.95 10.59
C ALA A 394 -3.06 -25.13 10.03
N LEU A 395 -2.81 -25.53 8.78
CA LEU A 395 -3.43 -26.71 8.18
C LEU A 395 -3.07 -27.99 8.92
N ASN A 396 -1.79 -28.20 9.24
CA ASN A 396 -1.33 -29.38 9.96
C ASN A 396 -1.96 -29.47 11.36
N SER A 397 -2.03 -28.33 12.07
CA SER A 397 -2.71 -28.25 13.38
C SER A 397 -4.21 -28.53 13.23
N THR A 398 -4.85 -28.03 12.17
CA THR A 398 -6.27 -28.28 11.88
C THR A 398 -6.55 -29.75 11.62
N ILE A 399 -5.72 -30.43 10.82
CA ILE A 399 -5.82 -31.87 10.60
C ILE A 399 -5.63 -32.64 11.91
N ASN A 400 -4.67 -32.25 12.73
CA ASN A 400 -4.44 -32.87 14.04
C ASN A 400 -5.64 -32.68 14.99
N ASP A 401 -6.21 -31.47 15.05
CA ASP A 401 -7.39 -31.17 15.86
C ASP A 401 -8.60 -32.00 15.40
N LEU A 402 -8.84 -32.10 14.09
CA LEU A 402 -9.91 -32.91 13.52
C LEU A 402 -9.71 -34.40 13.76
N ASN A 403 -8.47 -34.90 13.79
CA ASN A 403 -8.18 -36.31 14.04
C ASN A 403 -8.28 -36.69 15.52
N THR A 404 -7.96 -35.76 16.42
CA THR A 404 -7.88 -36.04 17.86
C THR A 404 -9.15 -35.68 18.62
N ASN A 405 -9.92 -34.70 18.13
CA ASN A 405 -11.17 -34.26 18.75
C ASN A 405 -12.38 -34.83 17.99
N MET A 406 -12.94 -35.91 18.54
CA MET A 406 -14.12 -36.59 17.95
C MET A 406 -15.30 -35.64 17.71
N THR A 407 -15.55 -34.68 18.60
CA THR A 407 -16.65 -33.73 18.42
C THR A 407 -16.43 -32.81 17.23
N LEU A 408 -15.21 -32.30 17.02
CA LEU A 408 -14.89 -31.50 15.84
C LEU A 408 -14.96 -32.35 14.56
N ASN A 409 -14.50 -33.59 14.62
CA ASN A 409 -14.58 -34.54 13.51
C ASN A 409 -16.04 -34.78 13.08
N ASP A 410 -16.90 -35.11 14.03
CA ASP A 410 -18.34 -35.35 13.79
C ASP A 410 -19.03 -34.11 13.23
N MET A 411 -18.70 -32.91 13.74
CA MET A 411 -19.23 -31.65 13.23
C MET A 411 -18.80 -31.38 11.78
N ALA A 412 -17.54 -31.67 11.44
CA ALA A 412 -17.04 -31.52 10.07
C ALA A 412 -17.67 -32.53 9.11
N ASN A 413 -17.93 -33.76 9.58
CA ASN A 413 -18.58 -34.82 8.80
C ASN A 413 -20.03 -34.50 8.41
N ASN A 414 -20.73 -33.62 9.13
CA ASN A 414 -22.10 -33.22 8.77
C ASN A 414 -22.21 -32.50 7.42
N TYR A 415 -21.09 -32.04 6.87
CA TYR A 415 -20.99 -31.37 5.57
C TYR A 415 -20.56 -32.30 4.43
N VAL A 416 -20.44 -33.61 4.68
CA VAL A 416 -20.01 -34.57 3.68
C VAL A 416 -21.12 -35.58 3.41
N ASP A 417 -21.57 -35.65 2.16
CA ASP A 417 -22.61 -36.59 1.76
C ASP A 417 -22.12 -38.04 1.75
N ASN A 418 -22.91 -38.95 2.31
CA ASN A 418 -22.75 -40.41 2.20
C ASN A 418 -21.40 -40.98 2.68
N VAL A 419 -20.82 -40.47 3.77
CA VAL A 419 -19.55 -41.00 4.33
C VAL A 419 -19.78 -41.98 5.48
N THR A 420 -19.15 -43.15 5.39
CA THR A 420 -19.03 -44.12 6.49
C THR A 420 -17.59 -44.09 7.02
N GLY A 421 -17.28 -43.19 7.94
CA GLY A 421 -15.95 -43.07 8.54
C GLY A 421 -15.68 -41.71 9.21
N PRO A 422 -14.52 -41.56 9.88
CA PRO A 422 -14.10 -40.26 10.41
C PRO A 422 -13.83 -39.26 9.28
N PHE A 423 -14.08 -37.98 9.54
CA PHE A 423 -13.80 -36.89 8.61
C PHE A 423 -12.31 -36.88 8.26
N ARG A 424 -12.01 -36.73 6.96
CA ARG A 424 -10.65 -36.57 6.44
C ARG A 424 -10.58 -35.29 5.63
N ILE A 425 -9.44 -34.60 5.68
CA ILE A 425 -9.31 -33.23 5.17
C ILE A 425 -9.52 -33.13 3.66
N GLU A 426 -9.21 -34.17 2.89
CA GLU A 426 -9.47 -34.25 1.45
C GLU A 426 -10.97 -34.27 1.12
N SER A 427 -11.84 -34.53 2.11
CA SER A 427 -13.30 -34.46 1.95
C SER A 427 -13.87 -33.06 2.21
N PHE A 428 -13.01 -32.05 2.39
CA PHE A 428 -13.43 -30.67 2.56
C PHE A 428 -14.29 -30.18 1.38
N SER A 429 -15.31 -29.38 1.71
CA SER A 429 -16.17 -28.66 0.77
C SER A 429 -16.30 -27.21 1.22
N TYR A 430 -16.61 -26.29 0.30
CA TYR A 430 -16.81 -24.87 0.64
C TYR A 430 -18.02 -24.58 1.53
N GLU A 431 -18.83 -25.59 1.86
CA GLU A 431 -19.90 -25.48 2.86
C GLU A 431 -19.42 -25.74 4.29
N ASN A 432 -18.24 -26.36 4.44
CA ASN A 432 -17.72 -26.82 5.72
C ASN A 432 -17.10 -25.67 6.53
N SER A 433 -17.95 -24.99 7.29
CA SER A 433 -17.51 -23.91 8.17
C SER A 433 -16.63 -24.38 9.33
N VAL A 434 -16.72 -25.67 9.73
CA VAL A 434 -15.97 -26.21 10.88
C VAL A 434 -14.47 -26.27 10.58
N VAL A 435 -14.12 -26.74 9.38
CA VAL A 435 -12.71 -26.76 8.91
C VAL A 435 -12.17 -25.34 8.84
N MET A 436 -12.93 -24.41 8.26
CA MET A 436 -12.54 -23.01 8.15
C MET A 436 -12.30 -22.35 9.51
N GLU A 437 -13.24 -22.46 10.45
CA GLU A 437 -13.09 -21.85 11.78
C GLU A 437 -11.91 -22.46 12.55
N THR A 438 -11.66 -23.76 12.38
CA THR A 438 -10.53 -24.43 13.00
C THR A 438 -9.21 -23.93 12.41
N MET A 439 -9.15 -23.80 11.08
CA MET A 439 -7.99 -23.26 10.37
C MET A 439 -7.73 -21.80 10.73
N PHE A 440 -8.76 -20.98 10.79
CA PHE A 440 -8.69 -19.58 11.23
C PHE A 440 -8.08 -19.46 12.63
N LYS A 441 -8.57 -20.24 13.61
CA LYS A 441 -8.04 -20.22 14.99
C LYS A 441 -6.60 -20.70 15.07
N ASN A 442 -6.21 -21.65 14.23
CA ASN A 442 -4.84 -22.13 14.17
C ASN A 442 -3.91 -21.11 13.51
N LEU A 443 -4.38 -20.33 12.53
CA LEU A 443 -3.66 -19.16 12.01
C LEU A 443 -3.48 -18.08 13.09
N GLU A 444 -4.50 -17.74 13.87
CA GLU A 444 -4.38 -16.77 14.98
C GLU A 444 -3.33 -17.17 16.02
N ARG A 445 -3.09 -18.47 16.21
CA ARG A 445 -2.11 -19.02 17.16
C ARG A 445 -0.73 -19.28 16.56
N THR A 446 -0.54 -18.98 15.28
CA THR A 446 0.72 -19.21 14.59
C THR A 446 1.81 -18.33 15.21
N ASN A 447 2.91 -18.97 15.62
CA ASN A 447 4.08 -18.32 16.17
C ASN A 447 5.32 -19.17 15.89
N PHE A 448 6.19 -18.69 15.00
CA PHE A 448 7.46 -19.36 14.66
C PHE A 448 8.46 -18.36 14.07
N ARG A 449 9.75 -18.68 14.12
CA ARG A 449 10.77 -17.94 13.37
C ARG A 449 10.90 -18.43 11.93
N GLY A 450 10.47 -17.60 11.00
CA GLY A 450 10.66 -17.77 9.56
C GLY A 450 11.98 -17.21 9.05
N VAL A 451 12.15 -17.16 7.72
CA VAL A 451 13.35 -16.60 7.07
C VAL A 451 13.35 -15.08 7.08
N SER A 452 12.16 -14.45 7.08
CA SER A 452 12.03 -12.99 7.17
C SER A 452 12.08 -12.51 8.62
N GLY A 453 11.97 -13.40 9.62
CA GLY A 453 12.00 -13.10 11.06
C GLY A 453 10.88 -13.82 11.82
N ASP A 454 10.55 -13.34 13.01
CA ASP A 454 9.46 -13.94 13.81
C ASP A 454 8.09 -13.67 13.17
N VAL A 455 7.29 -14.71 12.98
CA VAL A 455 5.98 -14.70 12.32
C VAL A 455 4.91 -14.96 13.36
N HIS A 456 4.11 -13.94 13.65
CA HIS A 456 2.91 -14.01 14.48
C HIS A 456 1.95 -12.90 14.03
N PHE A 457 0.66 -13.09 14.26
CA PHE A 457 -0.37 -12.14 13.84
C PHE A 457 -0.97 -11.41 15.04
N ASP A 458 -1.32 -10.15 14.85
CA ASP A 458 -2.13 -9.39 15.80
C ASP A 458 -3.62 -9.79 15.72
N SER A 459 -4.48 -9.14 16.49
CA SER A 459 -5.94 -9.37 16.44
C SER A 459 -6.56 -9.05 15.08
N ASN A 460 -5.90 -8.21 14.29
CA ASN A 460 -6.30 -7.86 12.92
C ASN A 460 -5.72 -8.81 11.86
N GLY A 461 -4.97 -9.84 12.27
CA GLY A 461 -4.46 -10.88 11.37
C GLY A 461 -3.24 -10.40 10.60
N ILE A 462 -2.61 -9.32 11.07
CA ILE A 462 -1.51 -8.65 10.41
C ILE A 462 -0.26 -8.87 11.26
N ARG A 463 0.86 -9.16 10.60
CA ARG A 463 2.15 -9.27 11.27
C ARG A 463 2.65 -7.87 11.69
N ALA A 464 3.14 -7.77 12.92
CA ALA A 464 3.64 -6.51 13.45
C ALA A 464 5.00 -6.11 12.83
N VAL A 465 5.22 -4.80 12.70
CA VAL A 465 6.54 -4.24 12.39
C VAL A 465 7.44 -4.32 13.63
N THR A 466 8.68 -4.75 13.45
CA THR A 466 9.66 -4.83 14.55
C THR A 466 10.61 -3.64 14.59
N GLN A 467 10.92 -3.04 13.44
CA GLN A 467 11.82 -1.91 13.28
C GLN A 467 11.68 -1.32 11.87
N PHE A 468 12.20 -0.12 11.63
CA PHE A 468 12.40 0.40 10.27
C PHE A 468 13.88 0.64 9.98
N ILE A 469 14.25 0.52 8.71
CA ILE A 469 15.58 0.83 8.19
C ILE A 469 15.45 2.02 7.26
N VAL A 470 16.28 3.02 7.48
CA VAL A 470 16.40 4.20 6.63
C VAL A 470 17.56 3.98 5.67
N LEU A 471 17.24 4.02 4.38
CA LEU A 471 18.19 3.91 3.29
C LEU A 471 18.36 5.28 2.63
N GLN A 472 19.56 5.56 2.14
CA GLN A 472 19.86 6.71 1.31
C GLN A 472 20.45 6.26 -0.02
N TYR A 473 19.99 6.84 -1.12
CA TYR A 473 20.60 6.63 -2.42
C TYR A 473 21.95 7.37 -2.51
N ARG A 474 23.02 6.64 -2.79
CA ARG A 474 24.39 7.16 -2.89
C ARG A 474 25.10 6.57 -4.10
N LYS A 475 26.01 7.35 -4.70
CA LYS A 475 26.86 6.84 -5.77
C LYS A 475 27.99 5.99 -5.20
N ASN A 476 28.10 4.77 -5.69
CA ASN A 476 29.22 3.89 -5.40
C ASN A 476 30.49 4.49 -6.01
N GLN A 477 31.52 4.72 -5.19
CA GLN A 477 32.75 5.38 -5.65
C GLN A 477 33.56 4.52 -6.65
N SER A 478 33.35 3.19 -6.64
CA SER A 478 34.10 2.26 -7.48
C SER A 478 33.44 2.06 -8.84
N THR A 479 32.12 1.87 -8.87
CA THR A 479 31.37 1.59 -10.10
C THR A 479 30.76 2.84 -10.73
N GLY A 480 30.48 3.86 -9.92
CA GLY A 480 29.73 5.05 -10.33
C GLY A 480 28.22 4.88 -10.30
N ASP A 481 27.72 3.65 -10.07
CA ASP A 481 26.30 3.35 -9.99
C ASP A 481 25.66 3.93 -8.73
N LEU A 482 24.39 4.35 -8.85
CA LEU A 482 23.57 4.73 -7.70
C LEU A 482 23.05 3.46 -7.00
N GLU A 483 23.29 3.35 -5.70
CA GLU A 483 22.88 2.24 -4.84
C GLU A 483 22.18 2.75 -3.56
N SER A 484 21.33 1.93 -2.95
CA SER A 484 20.70 2.24 -1.66
C SER A 484 21.57 1.76 -0.50
N VAL A 485 21.99 2.67 0.38
CA VAL A 485 22.86 2.38 1.53
C VAL A 485 22.11 2.57 2.83
N VAL A 486 22.26 1.65 3.79
CA VAL A 486 21.67 1.78 5.13
C VAL A 486 22.36 2.92 5.88
N VAL A 487 21.57 3.93 6.27
CA VAL A 487 22.08 5.10 7.01
C VAL A 487 21.64 5.13 8.47
N GLY A 488 20.57 4.43 8.80
CA GLY A 488 20.10 4.33 10.17
C GLY A 488 18.87 3.46 10.31
N ARG A 489 18.36 3.42 11.54
CA ARG A 489 17.23 2.60 11.94
C ARG A 489 16.29 3.38 12.85
N ILE A 490 15.02 3.01 12.82
CA ILE A 490 13.99 3.58 13.68
C ILE A 490 13.41 2.46 14.54
N SER A 491 13.56 2.56 15.86
CA SER A 491 13.00 1.61 16.82
C SER A 491 11.48 1.74 16.95
N PRO A 492 10.77 0.73 17.52
CA PRO A 492 9.31 0.79 17.70
C PRO A 492 8.78 2.00 18.49
N ASP A 493 9.61 2.62 19.33
CA ASP A 493 9.30 3.86 20.05
C ASP A 493 9.44 5.13 19.18
N LEU A 494 9.71 4.97 17.88
CA LEU A 494 9.88 6.01 16.88
C LEU A 494 11.12 6.88 17.08
N THR A 495 12.17 6.30 17.67
CA THR A 495 13.48 6.94 17.81
C THR A 495 14.39 6.56 16.64
N PHE A 496 14.89 7.55 15.90
CA PHE A 496 15.91 7.33 14.85
C PHE A 496 17.33 7.28 15.44
N THR A 497 18.11 6.33 14.97
CA THR A 497 19.54 6.17 15.30
C THR A 497 20.35 5.86 14.04
N PHE A 498 21.51 6.49 13.88
CA PHE A 498 22.43 6.20 12.77
C PHE A 498 22.99 4.78 12.84
N GLU A 499 23.23 4.19 11.67
CA GLU A 499 23.91 2.89 11.55
C GLU A 499 25.38 3.03 11.98
N PRO A 500 26.03 1.98 12.53
CA PRO A 500 27.43 2.07 12.91
C PRO A 500 28.34 2.53 11.75
N GLY A 501 29.00 3.68 11.93
CA GLY A 501 29.86 4.31 10.92
C GLY A 501 29.21 5.50 10.20
N GLU A 502 27.92 5.72 10.38
CA GLU A 502 27.18 6.86 9.84
C GLU A 502 27.02 7.98 10.88
N THR A 503 26.98 9.22 10.41
CA THR A 503 26.72 10.43 11.18
C THR A 503 25.88 11.40 10.35
N GLU A 504 25.42 12.50 10.96
CA GLU A 504 24.71 13.54 10.21
C GLU A 504 25.54 14.09 9.03
N ASP A 505 26.85 14.24 9.20
CA ASP A 505 27.75 14.75 8.15
C ASP A 505 27.96 13.74 7.01
N THR A 506 27.90 12.43 7.28
CA THR A 506 28.01 11.41 6.22
C THR A 506 26.73 11.33 5.40
N VAL A 507 25.57 11.45 6.06
CA VAL A 507 24.26 11.46 5.39
C VAL A 507 24.03 12.78 4.65
N TRP A 508 24.48 13.90 5.21
CA TRP A 508 24.25 15.25 4.70
C TRP A 508 25.54 16.07 4.56
N PRO A 509 26.43 15.72 3.61
CA PRO A 509 27.74 16.40 3.46
C PRO A 509 27.66 17.89 3.11
N ARG A 510 26.49 18.39 2.70
CA ARG A 510 26.20 19.79 2.36
C ARG A 510 25.16 20.41 3.32
N GLY A 511 24.93 19.77 4.47
CA GLY A 511 23.97 20.16 5.50
C GLY A 511 22.60 19.53 5.32
N VAL A 512 21.89 19.37 6.44
CA VAL A 512 20.51 18.89 6.49
C VAL A 512 19.62 19.83 5.66
N PRO A 513 18.79 19.30 4.75
CA PRO A 513 17.82 20.12 4.01
C PRO A 513 16.88 20.88 4.96
N TYR A 514 16.72 22.18 4.69
CA TYR A 514 15.70 22.99 5.35
C TYR A 514 14.31 22.58 4.88
N ASP A 515 13.30 22.74 5.73
CA ASP A 515 11.90 22.35 5.46
C ASP A 515 11.11 23.33 4.58
N GLY A 516 11.54 24.59 4.53
CA GLY A 516 10.93 25.59 3.66
C GLY A 516 11.72 26.90 3.61
N VAL A 517 11.06 27.95 3.13
CA VAL A 517 11.57 29.32 3.18
C VAL A 517 11.08 30.00 4.45
N THR A 518 11.98 30.65 5.19
CA THR A 518 11.60 31.53 6.30
C THR A 518 11.07 32.85 5.74
N VAL A 519 9.81 33.18 6.05
CA VAL A 519 9.23 34.49 5.73
C VAL A 519 9.69 35.46 6.81
N ASN A 520 10.71 36.25 6.52
CA ASN A 520 11.09 37.37 7.37
C ASN A 520 10.20 38.57 7.00
N GLU A 521 9.21 38.87 7.84
CA GLU A 521 8.43 40.11 7.70
C GLU A 521 9.31 41.32 8.04
N GLU A 522 9.86 41.97 7.02
CA GLU A 522 10.48 43.28 7.21
C GLU A 522 9.41 44.36 7.23
N VAL A 523 9.23 45.01 8.38
CA VAL A 523 8.40 46.21 8.47
C VAL A 523 9.08 47.32 7.68
N LEU A 524 8.57 47.62 6.49
CA LEU A 524 8.96 48.77 5.69
C LEU A 524 8.56 50.07 6.42
N ALA A 525 9.44 50.54 7.31
CA ALA A 525 9.28 51.83 7.97
C ALA A 525 9.72 52.97 7.03
N VAL A 526 8.94 54.06 7.00
CA VAL A 526 9.33 55.27 6.28
C VAL A 526 10.59 55.85 6.93
N HIS A 527 11.57 56.22 6.11
CA HIS A 527 12.84 56.77 6.57
C HIS A 527 12.62 58.00 7.48
N VAL A 528 13.12 57.94 8.72
CA VAL A 528 12.86 58.95 9.77
C VAL A 528 13.18 60.37 9.29
N ALA A 529 14.27 60.54 8.54
CA ALA A 529 14.64 61.85 7.98
C ALA A 529 13.56 62.45 7.05
N LEU A 530 12.91 61.62 6.23
CA LEU A 530 11.84 62.07 5.34
C LEU A 530 10.62 62.52 6.14
N THR A 531 10.25 61.73 7.16
CA THR A 531 9.16 62.06 8.09
C THR A 531 9.42 63.39 8.80
N VAL A 532 10.64 63.63 9.28
CA VAL A 532 11.03 64.89 9.93
C VAL A 532 10.93 66.08 8.99
N VAL A 533 11.45 65.97 7.77
CA VAL A 533 11.40 67.05 6.76
C VAL A 533 9.96 67.40 6.39
N LEU A 534 9.13 66.40 6.10
CA LEU A 534 7.72 66.61 5.73
C LEU A 534 6.91 67.19 6.89
N THR A 535 7.18 66.75 8.12
CA THR A 535 6.52 67.28 9.32
C THR A 535 6.91 68.75 9.54
N PHE A 536 8.20 69.08 9.38
CA PHE A 536 8.67 70.46 9.51
C PHE A 536 8.05 71.38 8.46
N LEU A 537 8.02 70.96 7.19
CA LEU A 537 7.36 71.71 6.11
C LEU A 537 5.88 71.91 6.38
N SER A 538 5.19 70.88 6.90
CA SER A 538 3.78 70.96 7.26
C SER A 538 3.55 71.96 8.40
N CYS A 539 4.38 71.92 9.45
CA CYS A 539 4.33 72.88 10.55
C CYS A 539 4.58 74.32 10.07
N ALA A 540 5.57 74.52 9.19
CA ALA A 540 5.85 75.83 8.60
C ALA A 540 4.67 76.36 7.76
N GLY A 541 4.03 75.49 6.98
CA GLY A 541 2.83 75.82 6.20
C GLY A 541 1.63 76.19 7.08
N ILE A 542 1.43 75.50 8.20
CA ILE A 542 0.38 75.82 9.19
C ILE A 542 0.65 77.20 9.80
N ILE A 543 1.89 77.47 10.24
CA ILE A 543 2.26 78.77 10.80
C ILE A 543 2.03 79.89 9.78
N PHE A 544 2.46 79.70 8.54
CA PHE A 544 2.25 80.67 7.46
C PHE A 544 0.75 80.95 7.24
N SER A 545 -0.08 79.90 7.22
CA SER A 545 -1.53 80.01 7.06
C SER A 545 -2.17 80.82 8.20
N ILE A 546 -1.73 80.59 9.45
CA ILE A 546 -2.19 81.36 10.62
C ILE A 546 -1.78 82.82 10.50
N VAL A 547 -0.55 83.12 10.06
CA VAL A 547 -0.09 84.50 9.84
C VAL A 547 -0.93 85.19 8.77
N CYS A 548 -1.19 84.54 7.63
CA CYS A 548 -2.06 85.08 6.59
C CYS A 548 -3.48 85.32 7.10
N LEU A 549 -4.03 84.42 7.93
CA LEU A 549 -5.34 84.57 8.54
C LEU A 549 -5.39 85.78 9.51
N LEU A 550 -4.38 85.91 10.38
CA LEU A 550 -4.27 87.05 11.30
C LEU A 550 -4.08 88.37 10.56
N PHE A 551 -3.26 88.37 9.51
CA PHE A 551 -3.09 89.52 8.62
C PHE A 551 -4.43 89.94 7.99
N ASN A 552 -5.18 88.97 7.44
CA ASN A 552 -6.51 89.23 6.88
C ASN A 552 -7.46 89.79 7.94
N PHE A 553 -7.48 89.22 9.15
CA PHE A 553 -8.33 89.71 10.24
C PHE A 553 -7.98 91.15 10.68
N TYR A 554 -6.68 91.45 10.80
CA TYR A 554 -6.20 92.76 11.22
C TYR A 554 -6.49 93.86 10.18
N PHE A 555 -6.31 93.55 8.89
CA PHE A 555 -6.53 94.48 7.78
C PHE A 555 -7.93 94.41 7.17
N ARG A 556 -8.87 93.68 7.80
CA ARG A 556 -10.25 93.51 7.34
C ARG A 556 -11.00 94.83 7.14
N ASN A 557 -10.67 95.87 7.91
CA ASN A 557 -11.35 97.17 7.88
C ASN A 557 -10.53 98.28 7.18
N THR A 558 -9.33 97.98 6.66
CA THR A 558 -8.57 98.93 5.84
C THR A 558 -9.04 98.85 4.38
N LYS A 559 -9.39 100.00 3.79
CA LYS A 559 -10.07 100.17 2.48
C LYS A 559 -9.34 99.61 1.23
N ASN A 560 -8.24 98.88 1.37
CA ASN A 560 -7.45 98.39 0.22
C ASN A 560 -7.59 96.89 -0.10
N CYS A 561 -8.49 96.16 0.56
CA CYS A 561 -8.74 94.74 0.22
C CYS A 561 -10.23 94.45 -0.05
N THR A 562 -10.88 95.27 -0.88
CA THR A 562 -12.07 94.84 -1.62
C THR A 562 -11.84 95.04 -3.11
N THR A 563 -11.59 93.92 -3.79
CA THR A 563 -11.85 93.62 -5.22
C THR A 563 -11.31 94.61 -6.25
N GLY A 564 -10.21 94.24 -6.91
CA GLY A 564 -9.78 94.88 -8.16
C GLY A 564 -8.38 94.46 -8.62
N CYS A 565 -8.25 93.23 -9.11
CA CYS A 565 -7.42 92.79 -10.23
C CYS A 565 -7.63 91.29 -10.45
#